data_AF-A0AAP2DF82-F1
#
_entry.id   AF-A0AAP2DF82-F1
#
_cell.length_a   1.000
_cell.length_b   1.000
_cell.length_c   1.000
_cell.angle_alpha   90.00
_cell.angle_beta   90.00
_cell.angle_gamma   90.00
#
_symmetry.space_group_name_H-M   'P 1'
#
loop_
_entity.id
_entity.type
_entity.pdbx_description
1 polymer ?
#
loop_
_entity_poly.entity_id
_entity_poly.type
_entity_poly.pdbx_seq_one_letter_code
_entity_poly.pdbx_strand_id
1 'polypeptide(L)'
;MVLKVFRAVWFLSAVLVLADLLYVYASLPEVVAVQEAEGGQVLLDREILFYVMLVLVAVCNVLVYLISRLYPQQEALRAWFHGLVITLNIFFIIALSLVSLFNSQERFDYSRIGFVIYGSVGLVVLWALSWPVIRIFGLSRPK
;
A
#
# COMPACT_ATOMS: atom_id res chain seq x y z
N MET A 1 -5.61 -22.65 -8.45
CA MET A 1 -5.28 -22.60 -7.00
C MET A 1 -4.63 -21.28 -6.60
N VAL A 2 -3.64 -20.78 -7.36
CA VAL A 2 -2.92 -19.52 -7.12
C VAL A 2 -3.87 -18.32 -6.86
N LEU A 3 -4.89 -18.11 -7.70
CA LEU A 3 -5.85 -17.01 -7.52
C LEU A 3 -6.60 -17.06 -6.18
N LYS A 4 -6.89 -18.25 -5.63
CA LYS A 4 -7.57 -18.39 -4.34
C LYS A 4 -6.67 -17.92 -3.19
N VAL A 5 -5.38 -18.26 -3.25
CA VAL A 5 -4.37 -17.81 -2.28
C VAL A 5 -4.23 -16.29 -2.33
N PHE A 6 -4.06 -15.72 -3.53
CA PHE A 6 -3.97 -14.26 -3.69
C PHE A 6 -5.22 -13.54 -3.19
N ARG A 7 -6.42 -14.10 -3.37
CA ARG A 7 -7.65 -13.54 -2.81
C ARG A 7 -7.67 -13.57 -1.28
N ALA A 8 -7.25 -14.67 -0.67
CA ALA A 8 -7.20 -14.78 0.78
C ALA A 8 -6.17 -13.81 1.39
N VAL A 9 -4.96 -13.75 0.82
CA VAL A 9 -3.91 -12.83 1.27
C VAL A 9 -4.30 -11.38 1.05
N TRP A 10 -4.97 -11.07 -0.07
CA TRP A 10 -5.50 -9.73 -0.34
C TRP A 10 -6.55 -9.32 0.70
N PHE A 11 -7.48 -10.22 1.04
CA PHE A 11 -8.48 -9.92 2.06
C PHE A 11 -7.82 -9.66 3.42
N LEU A 12 -6.85 -10.50 3.80
CA LEU A 12 -6.08 -10.29 5.04
C LEU A 12 -5.32 -8.97 5.03
N SER A 13 -4.65 -8.62 3.92
CA SER A 13 -3.92 -7.35 3.84
C SER A 13 -4.85 -6.14 3.89
N ALA A 14 -6.05 -6.23 3.32
CA ALA A 14 -7.08 -5.19 3.42
C ALA A 14 -7.57 -5.00 4.86
N VAL A 15 -7.77 -6.09 5.61
CA VAL A 15 -8.12 -6.02 7.04
C VAL A 15 -6.98 -5.42 7.85
N LEU A 16 -5.74 -5.83 7.58
CA LEU A 16 -4.56 -5.32 8.29
C LEU A 16 -4.35 -3.82 8.06
N VAL A 17 -4.43 -3.33 6.81
CA VAL A 17 -4.28 -1.90 6.54
C VAL A 17 -5.41 -1.08 7.15
N LEU A 18 -6.62 -1.62 7.23
CA LEU A 18 -7.73 -0.95 7.90
C LEU A 18 -7.52 -0.88 9.41
N ALA A 19 -7.07 -1.98 10.03
CA ALA A 19 -6.74 -2.01 11.45
C ALA A 19 -5.60 -1.03 11.78
N ASP A 20 -4.56 -1.01 10.95
CA ASP A 20 -3.42 -0.08 11.07
C ASP A 20 -3.87 1.38 10.93
N LEU A 21 -4.70 1.70 9.93
CA LEU A 21 -5.25 3.05 9.74
C LEU A 21 -6.05 3.53 10.97
N LEU A 22 -6.90 2.67 11.53
CA LEU A 22 -7.67 2.98 12.73
C LEU A 22 -6.77 3.15 13.96
N TYR A 23 -5.76 2.30 14.10
CA TYR A 23 -4.77 2.39 15.18
C TYR A 23 -3.96 3.69 15.10
N VAL A 24 -3.43 4.01 13.92
CA VAL A 24 -2.67 5.24 13.67
C VAL A 24 -3.54 6.46 13.93
N TYR A 25 -4.78 6.48 13.44
CA TYR A 25 -5.73 7.57 13.73
C TYR A 25 -5.96 7.76 15.23
N ALA A 26 -6.14 6.68 15.99
CA ALA A 26 -6.32 6.79 17.44
C ALA A 26 -5.05 7.30 18.17
N SER A 27 -3.87 7.03 17.61
CA SER A 27 -2.57 7.41 18.20
C SER A 27 -2.13 8.85 17.90
N LEU A 28 -2.59 9.44 16.79
CA LEU A 28 -2.09 10.73 16.31
C LEU A 28 -2.66 11.91 17.13
N PRO A 29 -1.91 13.00 17.32
CA PRO A 29 -2.43 14.26 17.89
C PRO A 29 -3.41 14.96 16.92
N GLU A 30 -4.10 16.02 17.37
CA GLU A 30 -5.06 16.77 16.54
C GLU A 30 -4.43 17.31 15.25
N VAL A 31 -3.21 17.85 15.37
CA VAL A 31 -2.42 18.40 14.26
C VAL A 31 -1.22 17.50 14.00
N VAL A 32 -1.07 17.08 12.74
CA VAL A 32 -0.07 16.11 12.28
C VAL A 32 0.93 16.78 11.35
N ALA A 33 2.22 16.69 11.66
CA ALA A 33 3.30 17.07 10.76
C ALA A 33 3.54 15.96 9.74
N VAL A 34 3.53 16.30 8.44
CA VAL A 34 3.71 15.33 7.35
C VAL A 34 5.03 15.54 6.61
N GLN A 35 5.60 16.75 6.71
CA GLN A 35 6.86 17.10 6.09
C GLN A 35 7.55 18.24 6.84
N GLU A 36 8.87 18.16 6.95
CA GLU A 36 9.73 19.30 7.27
C GLU A 36 10.25 19.92 5.97
N ALA A 37 10.02 21.22 5.79
CA ALA A 37 10.55 22.00 4.67
C ALA A 37 11.44 23.13 5.21
N GLU A 38 12.36 23.65 4.36
CA GLU A 38 13.30 24.73 4.72
C GLU A 38 12.61 26.06 5.11
N GLY A 39 11.27 26.13 5.09
CA GLY A 39 10.47 27.26 5.55
C GLY A 39 9.42 26.93 6.63
N GLY A 40 9.40 25.72 7.18
CA GLY A 40 8.44 25.29 8.21
C GLY A 40 7.95 23.85 8.06
N GLN A 41 7.08 23.40 8.96
CA GLN A 41 6.43 22.09 8.89
C GLN A 41 5.12 22.18 8.12
N VAL A 42 4.85 21.22 7.25
CA VAL A 42 3.52 21.02 6.66
C VAL A 42 2.67 20.30 7.69
N LEU A 43 1.70 21.03 8.23
CA LEU A 43 0.76 20.55 9.24
C LEU A 43 -0.60 20.27 8.58
N LEU A 44 -1.20 19.14 8.95
CA LEU A 44 -2.54 18.75 8.53
C LEU A 44 -3.36 18.30 9.74
N ASP A 45 -4.67 18.53 9.69
CA ASP A 45 -5.58 17.95 10.68
C ASP A 45 -5.60 16.44 10.53
N ARG A 46 -5.57 15.73 11.68
CA ARG A 46 -5.62 14.27 11.73
C ARG A 46 -6.81 13.68 10.98
N GLU A 47 -7.95 14.37 11.02
CA GLU A 47 -9.16 13.95 10.31
C GLU A 47 -8.98 13.98 8.79
N ILE A 48 -8.34 15.03 8.27
CA ILE A 48 -8.05 15.16 6.83
C ILE A 48 -7.13 14.01 6.39
N LEU A 49 -6.05 13.77 7.14
CA LEU A 49 -5.14 12.66 6.84
C LEU A 49 -5.88 11.32 6.85
N PHE A 50 -6.71 11.06 7.86
CA PHE A 50 -7.49 9.83 7.97
C PHE A 50 -8.43 9.62 6.79
N TYR A 51 -9.25 10.62 6.44
CA TYR A 51 -10.23 10.47 5.37
C TYR A 51 -9.57 10.33 3.99
N VAL A 52 -8.48 11.06 3.73
CA VAL A 52 -7.71 10.90 2.49
C VAL A 52 -7.16 9.48 2.39
N MET A 53 -6.52 8.97 3.44
CA MET A 53 -5.96 7.62 3.46
C MET A 53 -7.05 6.54 3.35
N LEU A 54 -8.18 6.72 4.04
CA LEU A 54 -9.33 5.84 3.95
C LEU A 54 -9.85 5.72 2.52
N VAL A 55 -10.01 6.85 1.82
CA VAL A 55 -10.46 6.89 0.42
C VAL A 55 -9.44 6.20 -0.49
N LEU A 56 -8.15 6.49 -0.33
CA LEU A 56 -7.09 5.85 -1.13
C LEU A 56 -7.09 4.33 -0.95
N VAL A 57 -7.10 3.85 0.30
CA VAL A 57 -7.15 2.41 0.62
C VAL A 57 -8.43 1.78 0.05
N ALA A 58 -9.58 2.42 0.24
CA ALA A 58 -10.86 1.91 -0.26
C ALA A 58 -10.87 1.79 -1.79
N VAL A 59 -10.44 2.84 -2.51
CA VAL A 59 -10.37 2.84 -3.97
C VAL A 59 -9.44 1.73 -4.46
N CYS A 60 -8.21 1.64 -3.93
CA CYS A 60 -7.25 0.60 -4.31
C CYS A 60 -7.82 -0.81 -4.12
N ASN A 61 -8.52 -1.07 -3.01
CA ASN A 61 -9.07 -2.39 -2.72
C ASN A 61 -10.33 -2.70 -3.55
N VAL A 62 -11.18 -1.71 -3.83
CA VAL A 62 -12.37 -1.88 -4.68
C VAL A 62 -11.98 -2.22 -6.13
N LEU A 63 -10.86 -1.68 -6.63
CA LEU A 63 -10.39 -1.96 -7.99
C LEU A 63 -10.17 -3.46 -8.26
N VAL A 64 -9.90 -4.27 -7.23
CA VAL A 64 -9.76 -5.73 -7.37
C VAL A 64 -11.05 -6.38 -7.89
N TYR A 65 -12.20 -5.89 -7.43
CA TYR A 65 -13.51 -6.34 -7.90
C TYR A 65 -13.78 -5.86 -9.33
N LEU A 66 -13.40 -4.61 -9.64
CA LEU A 66 -13.54 -4.06 -10.99
C LEU A 66 -12.75 -4.89 -12.01
N ILE A 67 -11.47 -5.16 -11.76
CA ILE A 67 -10.64 -5.99 -12.65
C ILE A 67 -11.18 -7.41 -12.75
N SER A 68 -11.64 -7.99 -11.64
CA SER A 68 -12.23 -9.33 -11.65
C SER A 68 -13.52 -9.41 -12.48
N ARG A 69 -14.29 -8.31 -12.56
CA ARG A 69 -15.50 -8.22 -13.37
C ARG A 69 -15.20 -7.95 -14.85
N LEU A 70 -14.22 -7.10 -15.15
CA LEU A 70 -13.86 -6.74 -16.52
C LEU A 70 -13.12 -7.88 -17.26
N TYR A 71 -12.35 -8.69 -16.54
CA TYR A 71 -11.49 -9.73 -17.12
C TYR A 71 -11.75 -11.12 -16.52
N PRO A 72 -12.99 -11.66 -16.60
CA PRO A 72 -13.36 -12.88 -15.88
C PRO A 72 -12.53 -14.10 -16.29
N GLN A 73 -12.16 -14.20 -17.57
CA GLN A 73 -11.41 -15.32 -18.15
C GLN A 73 -9.90 -15.24 -17.96
N GLN A 74 -9.34 -14.09 -17.53
CA GLN A 74 -7.89 -13.91 -17.37
C GLN A 74 -7.45 -14.13 -15.93
N GLU A 75 -7.38 -15.40 -15.50
CA GLU A 75 -7.01 -15.73 -14.12
C GLU A 75 -5.63 -15.18 -13.71
N ALA A 76 -4.65 -15.23 -14.61
CA ALA A 76 -3.30 -14.74 -14.34
C ALA A 76 -3.26 -13.22 -14.10
N LEU A 77 -3.97 -12.44 -14.92
CA LEU A 77 -4.08 -10.98 -14.75
C LEU A 77 -4.74 -10.63 -13.43
N ARG A 78 -5.82 -11.35 -13.09
CA ARG A 78 -6.53 -11.16 -11.82
C ARG A 78 -5.64 -11.48 -10.63
N ALA A 79 -4.90 -12.58 -10.66
CA ALA A 79 -3.98 -12.95 -9.59
C ALA A 79 -2.85 -11.92 -9.43
N TRP A 80 -2.26 -11.47 -10.55
CA TRP A 80 -1.25 -10.39 -10.53
C TRP A 80 -1.80 -9.11 -9.90
N PHE A 81 -3.02 -8.70 -10.28
CA PHE A 81 -3.64 -7.48 -9.76
C PHE A 81 -3.96 -7.56 -8.26
N HIS A 82 -4.40 -8.73 -7.76
CA HIS A 82 -4.52 -8.94 -6.31
C HIS A 82 -3.16 -8.78 -5.63
N GLY A 83 -2.10 -9.34 -6.22
CA GLY A 83 -0.72 -9.15 -5.76
C GLY A 83 -0.31 -7.67 -5.70
N LEU A 84 -0.64 -6.88 -6.72
CA LEU A 84 -0.34 -5.45 -6.76
C LEU A 84 -1.05 -4.70 -5.63
N VAL A 85 -2.32 -5.01 -5.38
CA VAL A 85 -3.06 -4.39 -4.28
C VAL A 85 -2.54 -4.83 -2.91
N ILE A 86 -2.06 -6.07 -2.77
CA ILE A 86 -1.37 -6.52 -1.55
C ILE A 86 -0.10 -5.69 -1.30
N THR A 87 0.75 -5.48 -2.31
CA THR A 87 1.98 -4.69 -2.13
C THR A 87 1.67 -3.22 -1.82
N LEU A 88 0.61 -2.66 -2.40
CA LEU A 88 0.11 -1.33 -2.04
C LEU A 88 -0.39 -1.26 -0.60
N ASN A 89 -1.16 -2.25 -0.13
CA ASN A 89 -1.61 -2.30 1.27
C ASN A 89 -0.42 -2.34 2.25
N ILE A 90 0.64 -3.10 1.93
CA ILE A 90 1.88 -3.13 2.73
C ILE A 90 2.56 -1.75 2.73
N PHE A 91 2.64 -1.10 1.58
CA PHE A 91 3.19 0.25 1.47
C PHE A 91 2.38 1.25 2.32
N PHE A 92 1.05 1.19 2.29
CA PHE A 92 0.20 2.06 3.10
C PHE A 92 0.43 1.86 4.60
N ILE A 93 0.55 0.61 5.07
CA ILE A 93 0.88 0.31 6.47
C ILE A 93 2.20 0.97 6.87
N ILE A 94 3.24 0.82 6.03
CA ILE A 94 4.56 1.39 6.30
C ILE A 94 4.52 2.92 6.29
N ALA A 95 3.79 3.52 5.35
CA ALA A 95 3.62 4.97 5.26
C ALA A 95 2.87 5.53 6.48
N LEU A 96 1.78 4.89 6.91
CA LEU A 96 1.01 5.28 8.11
C LEU A 96 1.84 5.14 9.39
N SER A 97 2.57 4.02 9.51
CA SER A 97 3.51 3.80 10.61
C SER A 97 4.59 4.88 10.67
N LEU A 98 5.12 5.32 9.52
CA LEU A 98 6.10 6.40 9.46
C LEU A 98 5.51 7.73 9.95
N VAL A 99 4.29 8.06 9.52
CA VAL A 99 3.61 9.28 9.99
C VAL A 99 3.37 9.23 11.50
N SER A 100 2.96 8.08 12.04
CA SER A 100 2.80 7.90 13.49
C SER A 100 4.13 8.09 14.23
N LEU A 101 5.22 7.47 13.77
CA LEU A 101 6.55 7.61 14.38
C LEU A 101 7.05 9.05 14.36
N PHE A 102 6.88 9.74 13.23
CA PHE A 102 7.30 11.12 13.06
C PHE A 102 6.55 12.09 13.98
N ASN A 103 5.31 11.78 14.34
CA ASN A 103 4.47 12.58 15.23
C ASN A 103 4.46 12.08 16.67
N SER A 104 5.28 11.07 16.99
CA SER A 104 5.43 10.58 18.35
C SER A 104 6.33 11.50 19.18
N GLN A 105 6.06 11.60 20.48
CA GLN A 105 6.91 12.33 21.41
C GLN A 105 8.18 11.55 21.81
N GLU A 106 8.32 10.32 21.33
CA GLU A 106 9.46 9.47 21.58
C GLU A 106 10.62 9.74 20.61
N ARG A 107 11.86 9.65 21.10
CA ARG A 107 13.07 9.79 20.26
C ARG A 107 13.37 8.47 19.57
N PHE A 108 12.96 8.33 18.32
CA PHE A 108 13.29 7.18 17.49
C PHE A 108 14.62 7.36 16.74
N ASP A 109 15.35 6.26 16.58
CA ASP A 109 16.53 6.20 15.70
C ASP A 109 16.07 5.87 14.27
N TYR A 110 16.15 6.85 13.38
CA TYR A 110 15.73 6.74 11.98
C TYR A 110 16.79 6.13 11.05
N SER A 111 17.99 5.79 11.57
CA SER A 111 19.12 5.32 10.75
C SER A 111 18.80 4.10 9.87
N ARG A 112 17.84 3.27 10.28
CA ARG A 112 17.47 2.03 9.58
C ARG A 112 16.10 2.07 8.89
N ILE A 113 15.31 3.12 9.11
CA ILE A 113 13.95 3.23 8.57
C ILE A 113 13.96 3.35 7.04
N GLY A 114 15.02 3.95 6.47
CA GLY A 114 15.17 4.09 5.01
C GLY A 114 15.06 2.75 4.27
N PHE A 115 15.60 1.66 4.81
CA PHE A 115 15.51 0.34 4.18
C PHE A 115 14.06 -0.14 4.06
N VAL A 116 13.24 0.08 5.09
CA VAL A 116 11.83 -0.33 5.10
C VAL A 116 11.02 0.51 4.11
N ILE A 117 11.26 1.82 4.07
CA ILE A 117 10.60 2.73 3.14
C ILE A 117 10.95 2.38 1.70
N TYR A 118 12.25 2.40 1.34
CA TYR A 118 12.69 2.10 -0.02
C TYR A 118 12.37 0.67 -0.44
N GLY A 119 12.41 -0.29 0.49
CA GLY A 119 12.02 -1.67 0.26
C GLY A 119 10.54 -1.80 -0.11
N SER A 120 9.65 -1.07 0.59
CA SER A 120 8.22 -1.09 0.29
C SER A 120 7.89 -0.47 -1.06
N VAL A 121 8.51 0.67 -1.40
CA VAL A 121 8.37 1.31 -2.72
C VAL A 121 8.93 0.39 -3.82
N GLY A 122 10.11 -0.18 -3.59
CA GLY A 122 10.73 -1.14 -4.50
C GLY A 122 9.84 -2.36 -4.74
N LEU A 123 9.20 -2.89 -3.70
CA LEU A 123 8.26 -4.01 -3.80
C LEU A 123 7.06 -3.65 -4.71
N VAL A 124 6.47 -2.46 -4.54
CA VAL A 124 5.36 -1.99 -5.38
C VAL A 124 5.82 -1.87 -6.84
N VAL A 125 6.97 -1.22 -7.08
CA VAL A 125 7.50 -1.01 -8.44
C VAL A 125 7.83 -2.35 -9.12
N LEU A 126 8.57 -3.23 -8.44
CA LEU A 126 8.93 -4.55 -8.97
C LEU A 126 7.68 -5.37 -9.28
N TRP A 127 6.67 -5.34 -8.42
CA TRP A 127 5.43 -6.07 -8.67
C TRP A 127 4.63 -5.47 -9.83
N ALA A 128 4.54 -4.15 -9.93
CA ALA A 128 3.88 -3.47 -11.03
C ALA A 128 4.54 -3.80 -12.39
N LEU A 129 5.87 -3.86 -12.42
CA LEU A 129 6.64 -4.20 -13.63
C LEU A 129 6.62 -5.70 -13.96
N SER A 130 6.30 -6.58 -13.00
CA SER A 130 6.31 -8.02 -13.25
C SER A 130 5.36 -8.45 -14.37
N TRP A 131 4.16 -7.87 -14.46
CA TRP A 131 3.20 -8.22 -15.52
C TRP A 131 3.64 -7.87 -16.94
N PRO A 132 4.03 -6.62 -17.26
CA PRO A 132 4.51 -6.31 -18.60
C PRO A 132 5.75 -7.13 -18.97
N VAL A 133 6.67 -7.36 -18.04
CA VAL A 133 7.84 -8.23 -18.25
C VAL A 133 7.41 -9.65 -18.60
N ILE A 134 6.52 -10.27 -17.82
CA ILE A 134 5.99 -11.61 -18.10
C ILE A 134 5.32 -11.67 -19.47
N ARG A 135 4.57 -10.63 -19.87
CA ARG A 135 3.90 -10.59 -21.17
C ARG A 135 4.89 -10.50 -22.32
N ILE A 136 5.92 -9.65 -22.22
CA ILE A 136 6.93 -9.47 -23.27
C ILE A 136 7.75 -10.75 -23.45
N PHE A 137 8.29 -11.32 -22.37
CA PHE A 137 9.17 -12.49 -22.46
C PHE A 137 8.42 -13.83 -22.55
N GLY A 138 7.17 -13.89 -22.09
CA GLY A 138 6.32 -15.08 -22.17
C GLY A 138 5.77 -15.36 -23.58
N LEU A 139 5.70 -14.34 -24.44
CA LEU A 139 5.32 -14.49 -25.86
C LEU A 139 6.41 -15.14 -26.72
N SER A 140 7.66 -15.23 -26.24
CA SER A 140 8.81 -15.75 -27.00
C SER A 140 9.01 -17.27 -26.93
N ARG A 141 8.12 -18.01 -26.25
CA ARG A 141 8.13 -19.48 -26.31
C ARG A 141 7.09 -19.97 -27.33
N PRO A 142 7.52 -20.43 -28.52
CA PRO A 142 6.61 -21.14 -29.42
C PRO A 142 6.08 -22.39 -28.69
N LYS A 143 4.78 -22.66 -28.89
CA LYS A 143 4.17 -23.93 -28.48
C LYS A 143 4.76 -25.08 -29.29
#